data_AF-A0A2M6ZSE6-F1
#
_entry.id   AF-A0A2M6ZSE6-F1
#
_cell.length_a   1.000
_cell.length_b   1.000
_cell.length_c   1.000
_cell.angle_alpha   90.00
_cell.angle_beta   90.00
_cell.angle_gamma   90.00
#
_symmetry.space_group_name_H-M   'P 1'
#
loop_
_entity.id
_entity.type
_entity.pdbx_description
1 polymer ?
#
loop_
_entity_poly.entity_id
_entity_poly.type
_entity_poly.pdbx_seq_one_letter_code
_entity_poly.pdbx_strand_id
1 'polypeptide(L)'
;MEATKRINVTFPVSLLENLRDVVPPRKRNEFITEATEKELRRVRLTGALEELRREPAWSDEDHPDLMTVDDVNRYVRRLRETWMPRSWDEIEKEARQGG
;
A
#
# COMPACT_ATOMS: atom_id res chain seq x y z
N MET A 1 16.23 18.72 6.75
CA MET A 1 15.42 18.64 7.98
C MET A 1 14.08 19.29 7.68
N GLU A 2 12.99 18.56 7.89
CA GLU A 2 11.64 19.11 7.70
C GLU A 2 11.37 20.23 8.71
N ALA A 3 10.66 21.28 8.30
CA ALA A 3 10.40 22.43 9.16
C ALA A 3 9.35 22.07 10.23
N THR A 4 9.69 22.24 11.51
CA THR A 4 8.78 21.94 12.62
C THR A 4 7.98 23.17 13.03
N LYS A 5 6.66 23.03 13.22
CA LYS A 5 5.78 24.06 13.80
C LYS A 5 5.20 23.57 15.12
N ARG A 6 5.32 24.39 16.18
CA ARG A 6 4.73 24.08 17.49
C ARG A 6 3.24 24.37 17.48
N ILE A 7 2.47 23.45 18.06
CA ILE A 7 1.03 23.58 18.30
C ILE A 7 0.73 23.35 19.78
N ASN A 8 -0.39 23.88 20.27
CA ASN A 8 -0.88 23.60 21.62
C ASN A 8 -1.97 22.53 21.53
N VAL A 9 -1.78 21.40 22.21
CA VAL A 9 -2.74 20.29 22.26
C VAL A 9 -2.98 19.92 23.72
N THR A 10 -4.24 19.74 24.08
CA THR A 10 -4.64 19.31 25.43
C THR A 10 -4.74 17.80 25.48
N PHE A 11 -4.12 17.20 26.49
CA PHE A 11 -4.19 15.77 26.76
C PHE A 11 -4.86 15.52 28.12
N PRO A 12 -5.64 14.44 28.27
CA PRO A 12 -6.06 13.96 29.58
C PRO A 12 -4.84 13.69 30.47
N VAL A 13 -4.93 14.07 31.75
CA VAL A 13 -3.83 13.88 32.71
C VAL A 13 -3.42 12.41 32.81
N SER A 14 -4.40 11.52 32.94
CA SER A 14 -4.18 10.06 33.01
C SER A 14 -3.44 9.50 31.79
N LEU A 15 -3.72 10.05 30.60
CA LEU A 15 -3.05 9.63 29.37
C LEU A 15 -1.60 10.14 29.32
N LEU A 16 -1.32 11.34 29.83
CA LEU A 16 0.04 11.86 29.94
C LEU A 16 0.88 11.11 30.97
N GLU A 17 0.26 10.69 32.08
CA GLU A 17 0.90 9.83 33.09
C GLU A 17 1.26 8.48 32.47
N ASN A 18 0.31 7.82 31.81
CA ASN A 18 0.58 6.56 31.12
C ASN A 18 1.69 6.70 30.06
N LEU A 19 1.66 7.77 29.27
CA LEU A 19 2.70 8.07 28.29
C LEU A 19 4.07 8.27 28.97
N ARG A 20 4.12 8.89 30.15
CA ARG A 20 5.34 9.09 30.92
C ARG A 20 5.90 7.78 31.46
N ASP A 21 5.04 6.84 31.85
CA ASP A 21 5.44 5.56 32.43
C ASP A 21 5.95 4.58 31.37
N VAL A 22 5.39 4.62 30.17
CA VAL A 22 5.72 3.68 29.08
C VAL A 22 6.83 4.22 28.17
N VAL A 23 6.83 5.52 27.85
CA VAL A 23 7.75 6.10 26.87
C VAL A 23 8.98 6.70 27.54
N PRO A 24 10.20 6.33 27.11
CA PRO A 24 11.43 6.89 27.67
C PRO A 24 11.49 8.42 27.64
N PRO A 25 12.24 9.05 28.56
CA PRO A 25 12.48 10.49 28.51
C PRO A 25 12.99 10.93 27.14
N ARG A 26 12.57 12.12 26.69
CA ARG A 26 12.94 12.73 25.39
C ARG A 26 12.41 12.02 24.13
N LYS A 27 11.72 10.89 24.26
CA LYS A 27 11.10 10.15 23.13
C LYS A 27 9.61 10.43 22.92
N ARG A 28 8.99 11.25 23.78
CA ARG A 28 7.55 11.54 23.72
C ARG A 28 7.12 12.22 22.43
N ASN A 29 7.90 13.20 21.95
CA ASN A 29 7.56 13.90 20.71
C ASN A 29 7.59 12.94 19.52
N GLU A 30 8.63 12.11 19.42
CA GLU A 30 8.78 11.07 18.39
C GLU A 30 7.60 10.10 18.44
N PHE A 31 7.27 9.57 19.62
CA PHE A 31 6.13 8.67 19.81
C PHE A 31 4.79 9.30 19.38
N ILE A 32 4.51 10.55 19.78
CA ILE A 32 3.27 11.23 19.42
C ILE A 32 3.22 11.49 17.91
N THR A 33 4.33 11.91 17.29
CA THR A 33 4.41 12.14 15.84
C THR A 33 4.14 10.85 15.08
N GLU A 34 4.82 9.75 15.43
CA GLU A 34 4.63 8.45 14.78
C GLU A 34 3.20 7.93 14.94
N ALA A 35 2.62 8.05 16.14
CA ALA A 35 1.23 7.67 16.39
C ALA A 35 0.26 8.52 15.54
N THR A 36 0.52 9.82 15.42
CA THR A 36 -0.27 10.74 14.60
C THR A 36 -0.18 10.38 13.12
N GLU A 37 1.02 10.11 12.60
CA GLU A 37 1.20 9.69 11.21
C GLU A 37 0.47 8.38 10.90
N LYS A 38 0.57 7.39 11.82
CA LYS A 38 -0.11 6.11 11.68
C LYS A 38 -1.63 6.30 11.62
N GLU A 39 -2.19 7.12 12.52
CA GLU A 39 -3.63 7.36 12.54
C GLU A 39 -4.10 8.16 11.33
N LEU A 40 -3.32 9.14 10.87
CA LEU A 40 -3.61 9.87 9.63
C LEU A 40 -3.63 8.94 8.41
N ARG A 41 -2.68 8.01 8.30
CA ARG A 41 -2.70 6.99 7.23
C ARG A 41 -3.96 6.13 7.29
N ARG A 42 -4.33 5.68 8.49
CA ARG A 42 -5.56 4.91 8.71
C ARG A 42 -6.80 5.69 8.28
N VAL A 43 -6.95 6.94 8.72
CA VAL A 43 -8.09 7.80 8.38
C VAL A 43 -8.19 8.03 6.87
N ARG A 44 -7.05 8.33 6.21
CA ARG A 44 -7.00 8.49 4.74
C ARG A 44 -7.40 7.21 4.00
N LEU A 45 -6.89 6.06 4.44
CA LEU A 45 -7.24 4.77 3.83
C LEU A 45 -8.73 4.48 3.98
N THR A 46 -9.30 4.67 5.18
CA THR A 46 -10.74 4.49 5.40
C THR A 46 -11.55 5.41 4.51
N GLY A 47 -11.17 6.68 4.38
CA GLY A 47 -11.80 7.62 3.47
C GLY A 47 -11.78 7.14 2.02
N ALA A 48 -10.61 6.74 1.53
CA ALA A 48 -10.45 6.19 0.18
C ALA A 48 -11.29 4.93 -0.05
N LEU A 49 -11.38 4.03 0.94
CA LEU A 49 -12.21 2.83 0.83
C LEU A 49 -13.71 3.18 0.76
N GLU A 50 -14.17 4.16 1.54
CA GLU A 50 -15.57 4.62 1.47
C GLU A 50 -15.88 5.31 0.14
N GLU A 51 -14.94 6.06 -0.42
CA GLU A 51 -15.04 6.63 -1.76
C GLU A 51 -15.13 5.52 -2.82
N LEU A 52 -14.22 4.54 -2.79
CA LEU A 52 -14.20 3.40 -3.71
C LEU A 52 -15.46 2.53 -3.63
N ARG A 53 -16.15 2.49 -2.48
CA ARG A 53 -17.44 1.81 -2.37
C ARG A 53 -18.56 2.55 -3.10
N ARG A 54 -18.48 3.87 -3.20
CA ARG A 54 -19.48 4.70 -3.90
C ARG A 54 -19.19 4.78 -5.38
N GLU A 55 -17.92 4.91 -5.73
CA GLU A 55 -17.41 5.00 -7.09
C GLU A 55 -16.26 4.00 -7.24
N PRO A 56 -16.57 2.74 -7.65
CA PRO A 56 -15.55 1.72 -7.81
C PRO A 56 -14.49 2.15 -8.81
N ALA A 57 -13.22 2.06 -8.43
CA ALA A 57 -12.10 2.27 -9.36
C ALA A 57 -11.94 1.15 -10.41
N TRP A 58 -12.76 0.11 -10.30
CA TRP A 58 -12.78 -1.05 -11.18
C TRP A 58 -14.22 -1.54 -11.31
N SER A 59 -14.68 -1.71 -12.54
CA SER A 59 -15.98 -2.30 -12.83
C SER A 59 -15.86 -3.38 -13.91
N ASP A 60 -16.82 -4.30 -13.93
CA ASP A 60 -16.94 -5.34 -14.95
C ASP A 60 -17.18 -4.73 -16.36
N GLU A 61 -17.86 -3.58 -16.42
CA GLU A 61 -18.13 -2.84 -17.65
C GLU A 61 -16.84 -2.29 -18.27
N ASP A 62 -15.88 -1.87 -17.45
CA ASP A 62 -14.58 -1.37 -17.89
C ASP A 62 -13.61 -2.50 -18.31
N HIS A 63 -13.85 -3.73 -17.85
CA HIS A 63 -12.95 -4.88 -18.04
C HIS A 63 -13.68 -6.14 -18.53
N PRO A 64 -14.33 -6.09 -19.70
CA PRO A 64 -15.04 -7.25 -20.26
C PRO A 64 -14.09 -8.42 -20.59
N ASP A 65 -12.79 -8.16 -20.75
CA ASP A 65 -11.74 -9.15 -20.99
C ASP A 65 -11.27 -9.90 -19.74
N LEU A 66 -11.88 -9.63 -18.58
CA LEU A 66 -11.57 -10.26 -17.30
C LEU A 66 -12.80 -10.87 -16.60
N MET A 67 -13.91 -11.03 -17.33
CA MET A 67 -15.20 -11.49 -16.78
C MET A 67 -15.25 -12.98 -16.42
N THR A 68 -14.54 -13.82 -17.18
CA THR A 68 -14.52 -15.27 -16.97
C THR A 68 -13.09 -15.78 -16.80
N VAL A 69 -12.96 -16.99 -16.25
CA VAL A 69 -11.66 -17.67 -16.14
C VAL A 69 -10.96 -17.78 -17.51
N ASP A 70 -11.72 -18.05 -18.57
CA ASP A 70 -11.19 -18.13 -19.94
C ASP A 70 -10.72 -16.77 -20.46
N ASP A 71 -11.43 -15.69 -20.13
CA ASP A 71 -11.04 -14.33 -20.51
C ASP A 71 -9.76 -13.90 -19.78
N VAL A 72 -9.67 -14.17 -18.48
CA VAL A 72 -8.44 -13.96 -17.69
C VAL A 72 -7.28 -14.77 -18.26
N ASN A 73 -7.48 -16.05 -18.60
CA ASN A 73 -6.44 -16.89 -19.20
C ASN A 73 -5.94 -16.31 -20.53
N ARG A 74 -6.86 -15.81 -21.37
CA ARG A 74 -6.53 -15.17 -22.64
C ARG A 74 -5.74 -13.88 -22.42
N TYR A 75 -6.16 -13.05 -21.46
CA TYR A 75 -5.47 -11.82 -21.09
C TYR A 75 -4.05 -12.09 -20.57
N VAL A 76 -3.89 -13.02 -19.62
CA VAL A 76 -2.58 -13.40 -19.06
C VAL A 76 -1.68 -13.99 -20.14
N ARG A 77 -2.20 -14.84 -21.03
CA ARG A 77 -1.45 -15.38 -22.16
C ARG A 77 -0.92 -14.27 -23.06
N ARG A 78 -1.78 -13.33 -23.45
CA ARG A 78 -1.41 -12.17 -24.26
C ARG A 78 -0.31 -11.34 -23.57
N LEU A 79 -0.45 -11.07 -22.27
CA LEU A 79 0.56 -10.34 -21.49
C LEU A 79 1.92 -11.06 -21.53
N ARG A 80 1.95 -12.39 -21.33
CA ARG A 80 3.18 -13.18 -21.37
C ARG A 80 3.84 -13.14 -22.75
N GLU A 81 3.05 -13.31 -23.80
CA GLU A 81 3.53 -13.22 -25.19
C GLU A 81 4.04 -11.81 -25.55
N THR A 82 3.48 -10.76 -24.92
CA THR A 82 3.87 -9.36 -25.18
C THR A 82 5.11 -8.95 -24.37
N TRP A 83 5.23 -9.38 -23.11
CA TRP A 83 6.31 -8.97 -22.19
C TRP A 83 7.52 -9.91 -22.23
N MET A 84 7.33 -11.16 -22.64
CA MET A 84 8.39 -12.12 -22.93
C MET A 84 8.23 -12.59 -24.39
N PRO A 85 8.91 -11.93 -25.35
CA PRO A 85 8.87 -12.34 -26.76
C PRO A 85 9.53 -13.70 -27.02
N ARG A 86 10.22 -14.25 -26.01
CA ARG A 86 10.93 -15.54 -26.06
C ARG A 86 10.18 -16.59 -25.25
N SER A 87 10.14 -17.81 -25.77
CA SER A 87 9.55 -18.93 -25.06
C SER A 87 10.41 -19.36 -23.86
N TRP A 88 9.81 -19.96 -22.83
CA TRP A 88 10.55 -20.50 -21.68
C TRP A 88 11.64 -21.51 -22.10
N ASP A 89 11.38 -22.26 -23.16
CA ASP A 89 12.31 -23.23 -23.73
C ASP A 89 13.54 -22.56 -24.37
N GLU A 90 13.38 -21.38 -24.97
CA GLU A 90 14.49 -20.59 -25.52
C GLU A 90 15.42 -20.07 -24.42
N ILE A 91 14.83 -19.57 -23.33
CA ILE A 91 15.58 -19.06 -22.16
C ILE A 91 16.37 -20.21 -21.51
N GLU A 92 15.74 -21.38 -21.35
CA GLU A 92 16.40 -22.54 -20.73
C GLU A 92 17.55 -23.08 -21.61
N LYS A 93 17.36 -23.08 -22.93
CA LYS A 93 18.39 -23.50 -23.89
C LYS A 93 19.60 -22.55 -23.90
N GLU A 94 19.37 -21.24 -23.86
CA GLU A 94 20.44 -20.22 -23.78
C GLU A 94 21.24 -20.36 -22.47
N ALA A 95 20.56 -20.55 -21.33
CA ALA A 95 21.21 -20.75 -20.04
C ALA A 95 22.08 -22.03 -19.99
N ARG A 96 21.70 -23.09 -20.70
CA ARG A 96 22.49 -24.32 -20.82
C ARG A 96 23.67 -24.21 -21.79
N GLN A 97 23.63 -23.27 -22.74
CA GLN A 97 24.68 -23.07 -23.75
C GLN A 97 25.71 -21.99 -23.37
N GLY A 98 25.40 -21.14 -22.39
CA GLY A 98 26.27 -20.05 -21.92
C GLY A 98 27.15 -20.38 -20.71
N GLY A 99 27.55 -21.64 -20.52
CA GLY A 99 28.44 -22.11 -19.44
C GLY A 99 29.81 -22.55 -19.94
#